data_AF-A0A7K9Z8B1-F1
#
_entry.id   AF-A0A7K9Z8B1-F1
#
_cell.length_a   1.000
_cell.length_b   1.000
_cell.length_c   1.000
_cell.angle_alpha   90.00
_cell.angle_beta   90.00
_cell.angle_gamma   90.00
#
_symmetry.space_group_name_H-M   'P 1'
#
loop_
_entity.id
_entity.type
_entity.pdbx_description
1 polymer ?
#
loop_
_entity_poly.entity_id
_entity_poly.type
_entity_poly.pdbx_seq_one_letter_code
_entity_poly.pdbx_strand_id
1 'polypeptide(L)'
;IAAPILVAVPDPPPFPAWLAARLDALGLDRAVYGAYIEGLLREEESDEERLEALQAVLAACLEEDLLTDVCREVVERWSDSQVVDAKEEKEDEVQAITSMMEKQARIVVKPREVSQEEKQRKAALLAQYANVTDEEEYPFLEARAVKGNQYLQSVVGPYPTPALFRNTNVEDVLNARKLERELLRDEFQKKKEQDKLQREKDKLAKQERKEKEKKRTQKGERKR
;
A
#
# COMPACT_ATOMS: atom_id res chain seq x y z
N ILE A 1 -10.35 54.31 -15.29
CA ILE A 1 -9.89 53.04 -15.90
C ILE A 1 -10.55 51.93 -15.10
N ALA A 2 -11.66 51.40 -15.61
CA ALA A 2 -12.40 50.32 -14.95
C ALA A 2 -11.70 48.99 -15.27
N ALA A 3 -11.37 48.21 -14.24
CA ALA A 3 -10.80 46.88 -14.40
C ALA A 3 -11.88 45.93 -14.96
N PRO A 4 -11.54 45.03 -15.90
CA PRO A 4 -12.48 44.05 -16.39
C PRO A 4 -12.74 43.02 -15.29
N ILE A 5 -14.02 42.84 -14.96
CA ILE A 5 -14.49 41.75 -14.10
C ILE A 5 -14.25 40.46 -14.88
N LEU A 6 -13.28 39.66 -14.42
CA LEU A 6 -13.13 38.28 -14.84
C LEU A 6 -14.39 37.54 -14.40
N VAL A 7 -15.31 37.31 -15.34
CA VAL A 7 -16.40 36.37 -15.17
C VAL A 7 -15.75 35.00 -15.08
N ALA A 8 -15.66 34.48 -13.86
CA ALA A 8 -15.30 33.09 -13.62
C ALA A 8 -16.30 32.23 -14.41
N VAL A 9 -15.80 31.49 -15.39
CA VAL A 9 -16.57 30.45 -16.06
C VAL A 9 -16.96 29.46 -14.95
N PRO A 10 -18.26 29.18 -14.74
CA PRO A 10 -18.66 28.24 -13.71
C PRO A 10 -18.06 26.88 -14.05
N ASP A 11 -17.41 26.26 -13.07
CA ASP A 11 -16.92 24.90 -13.18
C ASP A 11 -18.06 23.98 -13.65
N PRO A 12 -17.76 22.98 -14.50
CA PRO A 12 -18.79 22.06 -14.96
C PRO A 12 -19.51 21.46 -13.76
N PRO A 13 -20.85 21.41 -13.78
CA PRO A 13 -21.60 20.88 -12.65
C PRO A 13 -21.15 19.45 -12.36
N PRO A 14 -21.03 19.07 -11.08
CA PRO A 14 -20.64 17.72 -10.71
C PRO A 14 -21.63 16.73 -11.34
N PHE A 15 -21.13 15.55 -11.73
CA PHE A 15 -21.92 14.56 -12.47
C PHE A 15 -23.33 14.30 -11.89
N PRO A 16 -23.52 14.15 -10.55
CA PRO A 16 -24.84 13.99 -9.95
C PRO A 16 -25.83 15.13 -10.25
N ALA A 17 -25.34 16.38 -10.26
CA ALA A 17 -26.16 17.55 -10.53
C ALA A 17 -26.54 17.65 -12.02
N TRP A 18 -25.62 17.27 -12.90
CA TRP A 18 -25.90 17.16 -14.34
C TRP A 18 -26.91 16.05 -14.62
N LEU A 19 -26.73 14.87 -14.02
CA LEU A 19 -27.62 13.73 -14.18
C LEU A 19 -29.04 14.08 -13.71
N ALA A 20 -29.18 14.75 -12.57
CA ALA A 20 -30.48 15.19 -12.07
C ALA A 20 -31.21 16.13 -13.06
N ALA A 21 -30.51 17.12 -13.60
CA ALA A 21 -31.09 18.04 -14.60
C ALA A 21 -31.46 17.31 -15.90
N ARG A 22 -30.67 16.32 -16.31
CA ARG A 22 -30.94 15.51 -17.49
C ARG A 22 -32.15 14.59 -17.29
N LEU A 23 -32.29 13.97 -16.12
CA LEU A 23 -33.45 13.16 -15.76
C LEU A 23 -34.73 14.01 -15.69
N ASP A 24 -34.67 15.21 -15.11
CA ASP A 24 -35.79 16.15 -15.06
C ASP A 24 -36.24 16.56 -16.49
N ALA A 25 -35.29 16.77 -17.41
CA ALA A 25 -35.60 17.07 -18.81
C ALA A 25 -36.26 15.90 -19.56
N LEU A 26 -35.96 14.67 -19.15
CA LEU A 26 -36.57 13.44 -19.67
C LEU A 26 -37.90 13.10 -18.96
N GLY A 27 -38.28 13.85 -17.93
CA GLY A 27 -39.48 13.60 -17.13
C GLY A 27 -39.35 12.39 -16.18
N LEU A 28 -38.13 11.95 -15.89
CA LEU A 28 -37.83 10.84 -14.99
C LEU A 28 -37.59 11.35 -13.55
N ASP A 29 -38.02 10.58 -12.56
CA ASP A 29 -37.84 10.98 -11.15
C ASP A 29 -36.37 10.90 -10.73
N ARG A 30 -35.75 12.07 -10.49
CA ARG A 30 -34.36 12.18 -10.03
C ARG A 30 -34.08 11.39 -8.75
N ALA A 31 -35.05 11.25 -7.84
CA ALA A 31 -34.84 10.62 -6.55
C ALA A 31 -34.74 9.09 -6.66
N VAL A 32 -35.41 8.52 -7.64
CA VAL A 32 -35.39 7.08 -7.93
C VAL A 32 -34.22 6.75 -8.85
N TYR A 33 -34.14 7.45 -9.99
CA TYR A 33 -33.17 7.11 -11.04
C TYR A 33 -31.78 7.68 -10.79
N GLY A 34 -31.62 8.82 -10.11
CA GLY A 34 -30.32 9.44 -9.89
C GLY A 34 -29.36 8.54 -9.10
N ALA A 35 -29.75 8.15 -7.89
CA ALA A 35 -28.93 7.28 -7.04
C ALA A 35 -28.78 5.86 -7.62
N TYR A 36 -29.82 5.36 -8.31
CA TYR A 36 -29.79 4.03 -8.92
C TYR A 36 -28.81 3.97 -10.09
N ILE A 37 -28.85 4.96 -11.00
CA ILE A 37 -27.93 5.05 -12.14
C ILE A 37 -26.49 5.26 -11.66
N GLU A 38 -26.27 6.12 -10.65
CA GLU A 38 -24.92 6.31 -10.07
C GLU A 38 -24.36 5.03 -9.46
N GLY A 39 -25.19 4.26 -8.75
CA GLY A 39 -24.80 2.95 -8.21
C GLY A 39 -24.46 1.97 -9.32
N LEU A 40 -25.32 1.88 -10.34
CA LEU A 40 -25.15 1.01 -11.49
C LEU A 40 -23.84 1.32 -12.24
N LEU A 41 -23.56 2.59 -12.51
CA LEU A 41 -22.35 3.02 -13.21
C LEU A 41 -21.06 2.76 -12.43
N ARG A 42 -21.15 2.68 -11.10
CA ARG A 42 -20.02 2.38 -10.22
C ARG A 42 -19.72 0.88 -10.13
N GLU A 43 -20.75 0.04 -10.27
CA GLU A 43 -20.61 -1.42 -10.18
C GLU A 43 -19.98 -2.02 -11.44
N GLU A 44 -20.30 -1.48 -12.62
CA GLU A 44 -19.81 -1.97 -13.90
C GLU A 44 -18.35 -1.54 -14.18
N GLU A 45 -17.54 -2.46 -14.71
CA GLU A 45 -16.10 -2.26 -14.92
C GLU A 45 -15.78 -1.62 -16.29
N SER A 46 -16.52 -1.97 -17.34
CA SER A 46 -16.38 -1.38 -18.68
C SER A 46 -17.49 -0.39 -19.06
N ASP A 47 -17.16 0.56 -19.95
CA ASP A 47 -18.13 1.47 -20.56
C ASP A 47 -19.16 0.70 -21.42
N GLU A 48 -18.79 -0.43 -22.03
CA GLU A 48 -19.76 -1.26 -22.76
C GLU A 48 -20.80 -1.90 -21.83
N GLU A 49 -20.37 -2.40 -20.67
CA GLU A 49 -21.26 -3.00 -19.66
C GLU A 49 -22.17 -1.93 -19.04
N ARG A 50 -21.63 -0.74 -18.74
CA ARG A 50 -22.40 0.43 -18.31
C ARG A 50 -23.49 0.81 -19.31
N LEU A 51 -23.18 0.77 -20.60
CA LEU A 51 -24.14 1.06 -21.66
C LEU A 51 -25.26 0.03 -21.72
N GLU A 52 -24.93 -1.26 -21.70
CA GLU A 52 -25.92 -2.34 -21.73
C GLU A 52 -26.84 -2.30 -20.50
N ALA A 53 -26.27 -2.10 -19.32
CA ALA A 53 -27.02 -1.99 -18.07
C ALA A 53 -27.95 -0.76 -18.07
N LEU A 54 -27.47 0.40 -18.51
CA LEU A 54 -28.29 1.61 -18.65
C LEU A 54 -29.41 1.44 -19.68
N GLN A 55 -29.11 0.80 -20.81
CA GLN A 55 -30.12 0.51 -21.83
C GLN A 55 -31.21 -0.39 -21.26
N ALA A 56 -30.85 -1.44 -20.51
CA ALA A 56 -31.83 -2.32 -19.88
C ALA A 56 -32.77 -1.59 -18.90
N VAL A 57 -32.23 -0.64 -18.12
CA VAL A 57 -33.00 0.15 -17.15
C VAL A 57 -33.90 1.18 -17.82
N LEU A 58 -33.39 1.87 -18.83
CA LEU A 58 -34.07 3.00 -19.47
C LEU A 58 -34.92 2.60 -20.68
N ALA A 59 -34.77 1.38 -21.21
CA ALA A 59 -35.56 0.87 -22.35
C ALA A 59 -37.07 0.83 -22.08
N ALA A 60 -37.47 0.67 -20.81
CA ALA A 60 -38.88 0.73 -20.44
C ALA A 60 -39.44 2.17 -20.39
N CYS A 61 -38.58 3.17 -20.39
CA CYS A 61 -38.92 4.58 -20.13
C CYS A 61 -38.71 5.50 -21.34
N LEU A 62 -37.82 5.14 -22.27
CA LEU A 62 -37.43 5.95 -23.42
C LEU A 62 -37.60 5.16 -24.74
N GLU A 63 -37.82 5.88 -25.83
CA GLU A 63 -37.83 5.31 -27.19
C GLU A 63 -36.41 4.91 -27.62
N GLU A 64 -36.28 3.85 -28.43
CA GLU A 64 -34.97 3.25 -28.82
C GLU A 64 -33.96 4.24 -29.42
N ASP A 65 -34.45 5.21 -30.21
CA ASP A 65 -33.61 6.23 -30.85
C ASP A 65 -33.02 7.23 -29.83
N LEU A 66 -33.82 7.66 -28.85
CA LEU A 66 -33.38 8.58 -27.79
C LEU A 66 -32.58 7.86 -26.70
N LEU A 67 -32.94 6.61 -26.41
CA LEU A 67 -32.31 5.76 -25.41
C LEU A 67 -30.81 5.62 -25.64
N THR A 68 -30.44 5.22 -26.86
CA THR A 68 -29.03 4.95 -27.20
C THR A 68 -28.17 6.20 -27.06
N ASP A 69 -28.69 7.36 -27.47
CA ASP A 69 -27.99 8.64 -27.38
C ASP A 69 -27.86 9.13 -25.94
N VAL A 70 -28.92 9.00 -25.13
CA VAL A 70 -28.89 9.35 -23.70
C VAL A 70 -27.92 8.45 -22.94
N CYS A 71 -27.97 7.13 -23.15
CA CYS A 71 -27.05 6.19 -22.49
C CYS A 71 -25.59 6.50 -22.83
N ARG A 72 -25.29 6.80 -24.09
CA ARG A 72 -23.94 7.20 -24.52
C ARG A 72 -23.46 8.46 -23.82
N GLU A 73 -24.29 9.49 -23.79
CA GLU A 73 -23.95 10.76 -23.15
C GLU A 73 -23.74 10.61 -21.64
N VAL A 74 -24.55 9.78 -20.97
CA VAL A 74 -24.39 9.50 -19.53
C VAL A 74 -23.05 8.81 -19.24
N VAL A 75 -22.65 7.82 -20.03
CA VAL A 75 -21.39 7.10 -19.84
C VAL A 75 -20.18 7.97 -20.16
N GLU A 76 -20.25 8.82 -21.18
CA GLU A 76 -19.21 9.80 -21.50
C GLU A 76 -19.03 10.81 -20.36
N ARG A 77 -20.14 11.38 -19.87
CA ARG A 77 -20.12 12.33 -18.74
C ARG A 77 -19.64 11.71 -17.44
N TRP A 78 -19.95 10.43 -17.20
CA TRP A 78 -19.45 9.68 -16.06
C TRP A 78 -17.93 9.51 -16.15
N SER A 79 -17.44 9.09 -17.31
CA SER A 79 -16.00 8.91 -17.56
C SER A 79 -15.22 10.22 -17.39
N ASP A 80 -15.76 11.32 -17.90
CA ASP A 80 -15.19 12.65 -17.71
C ASP A 80 -15.11 13.05 -16.23
N SER A 81 -16.18 12.79 -15.46
CA SER A 81 -16.20 13.06 -14.01
C SER A 81 -15.12 12.26 -13.28
N GLN A 82 -14.98 10.97 -13.60
CA GLN A 82 -13.97 10.10 -12.97
C GLN A 82 -12.54 10.55 -13.28
N VAL A 83 -12.29 11.12 -14.46
CA VAL A 83 -10.99 11.68 -14.82
C VAL A 83 -10.72 13.00 -14.09
N VAL A 84 -11.75 13.82 -13.84
CA VAL A 84 -11.64 15.06 -13.06
C VAL A 84 -11.41 14.74 -11.58
N ASP A 85 -12.21 13.85 -10.99
CA ASP A 85 -12.05 13.41 -9.60
C ASP A 85 -10.66 12.79 -9.37
N ALA A 86 -10.18 11.94 -10.29
CA ALA A 86 -8.84 11.36 -10.21
C ALA A 86 -7.70 12.36 -10.45
N LYS A 87 -7.98 13.55 -11.00
CA LYS A 87 -6.99 14.65 -11.11
C LYS A 87 -7.00 15.51 -9.84
N GLU A 88 -8.17 15.84 -9.30
CA GLU A 88 -8.30 16.57 -8.05
C GLU A 88 -7.68 15.79 -6.88
N GLU A 89 -7.94 14.48 -6.75
CA GLU A 89 -7.32 13.64 -5.71
C GLU A 89 -5.79 13.65 -5.80
N LYS A 90 -5.22 13.59 -7.01
CA LYS A 90 -3.76 13.64 -7.21
C LYS A 90 -3.18 15.00 -6.85
N GLU A 91 -3.88 16.09 -7.14
CA GLU A 91 -3.44 17.43 -6.77
C GLU A 91 -3.47 17.63 -5.25
N ASP A 92 -4.50 17.13 -4.57
CA ASP A 92 -4.62 17.15 -3.11
C ASP A 92 -3.56 16.30 -2.41
N GLU A 93 -3.26 15.10 -2.93
CA GLU A 93 -2.16 14.25 -2.44
C GLU A 93 -0.80 14.94 -2.57
N VAL A 94 -0.53 15.56 -3.73
CA VAL A 94 0.71 16.29 -3.98
C VAL A 94 0.81 17.52 -3.06
N GLN A 95 -0.28 18.23 -2.82
CA GLN A 95 -0.31 19.33 -1.86
C GLN A 95 -0.07 18.85 -0.42
N ALA A 96 -0.64 17.71 -0.02
CA ALA A 96 -0.43 17.12 1.30
C ALA A 96 1.04 16.70 1.51
N ILE A 97 1.66 16.07 0.51
CA ILE A 97 3.09 15.72 0.54
C ILE A 97 3.95 16.97 0.65
N THR A 98 3.64 18.02 -0.12
CA THR A 98 4.35 19.31 -0.08
C THR A 98 4.27 19.95 1.31
N SER A 99 3.07 19.98 1.90
CA SER A 99 2.83 20.48 3.27
C SER A 99 3.58 19.68 4.33
N MET A 100 3.64 18.35 4.18
CA MET A 100 4.37 17.47 5.09
C MET A 100 5.90 17.69 4.99
N MET A 101 6.43 17.80 3.76
CA MET A 101 7.85 18.09 3.54
C MET A 101 8.26 19.44 4.13
N GLU A 102 7.44 20.48 3.98
CA GLU A 102 7.70 21.80 4.57
C GLU A 102 7.77 21.73 6.11
N LYS A 103 6.87 20.97 6.74
CA LYS A 103 6.88 20.75 8.20
C LYS A 103 8.13 20.00 8.65
N GLN A 104 8.61 19.02 7.87
CA GLN A 104 9.82 18.27 8.17
C GLN A 104 11.09 19.10 7.94
N ALA A 105 11.12 19.96 6.92
CA ALA A 105 12.24 20.85 6.62
C ALA A 105 12.42 21.98 7.66
N ARG A 106 11.36 22.35 8.39
CA ARG A 106 11.44 23.33 9.49
C ARG A 106 12.01 22.74 10.80
N ILE A 107 12.05 21.42 10.92
CA ILE A 107 12.70 20.69 12.02
C ILE A 107 14.16 20.40 11.61
N VAL A 108 14.91 21.44 11.26
CA VAL A 108 16.38 21.33 11.22
C VAL A 108 16.84 21.20 12.66
N VAL A 109 17.21 19.96 12.99
CA VAL A 109 17.91 19.53 14.19
C VAL A 109 18.96 20.57 14.56
N LYS A 110 18.77 21.28 15.68
CA LYS A 110 19.91 21.84 16.40
C LYS A 110 20.80 20.65 16.78
N PRO A 111 22.04 20.52 16.27
CA PRO A 111 22.92 19.45 16.70
C PRO A 111 23.08 19.56 18.22
N ARG A 112 22.56 18.58 18.95
CA ARG A 112 22.69 18.48 20.40
C ARG A 112 24.18 18.26 20.70
N GLU A 113 24.80 19.19 21.42
CA GLU A 113 26.16 19.04 21.90
C GLU A 113 26.21 17.85 22.86
N VAL A 114 26.77 16.74 22.39
CA VAL A 114 26.96 15.54 23.21
C VAL A 114 28.03 15.89 24.26
N SER A 115 27.60 15.98 25.53
CA SER A 115 28.48 16.27 26.66
C SER A 115 29.63 15.27 26.72
N GLN A 116 30.79 15.73 27.17
CA GLN A 116 32.02 14.94 27.27
C GLN A 116 31.82 13.65 28.09
N GLU A 117 30.91 13.70 29.05
CA GLU A 117 30.53 12.58 29.92
C GLU A 117 29.78 11.45 29.17
N GLU A 118 28.88 11.78 28.24
CA GLU A 118 28.19 10.79 27.40
C GLU A 118 29.17 10.10 26.44
N LYS A 119 30.17 10.83 25.93
CA LYS A 119 31.24 10.26 25.09
C LYS A 119 32.10 9.28 25.89
N GLN A 120 32.46 9.65 27.13
CA GLN A 120 33.23 8.77 28.02
C GLN A 120 32.45 7.51 28.40
N ARG A 121 31.14 7.64 28.70
CA ARG A 121 30.29 6.49 29.01
C ARG A 121 30.13 5.54 27.82
N LYS A 122 29.98 6.08 26.59
CA LYS A 122 29.91 5.28 25.36
C LYS A 122 31.24 4.57 25.07
N ALA A 123 32.37 5.23 25.31
CA ALA A 123 33.70 4.63 25.16
C ALA A 123 33.96 3.53 26.19
N ALA A 124 33.56 3.73 27.46
CA ALA A 124 33.69 2.71 28.50
C ALA A 124 32.85 1.47 28.20
N LEU A 125 31.63 1.65 27.67
CA LEU A 125 30.79 0.55 27.23
C LEU A 125 31.44 -0.21 26.07
N LEU A 126 31.96 0.49 25.05
CA LEU A 126 32.70 -0.13 23.93
C LEU A 126 33.93 -0.91 24.40
N ALA A 127 34.65 -0.41 25.41
CA ALA A 127 35.80 -1.11 25.99
C ALA A 127 35.40 -2.39 26.74
N GLN A 128 34.22 -2.43 27.38
CA GLN A 128 33.72 -3.67 28.00
C GLN A 128 33.48 -4.78 26.98
N TYR A 129 33.10 -4.44 25.75
CA TYR A 129 32.92 -5.41 24.66
C TYR A 129 34.22 -5.75 23.94
N ALA A 130 35.30 -5.00 24.15
CA ALA A 130 36.60 -5.24 23.49
C ALA A 130 37.38 -6.43 24.11
N ASN A 131 37.02 -6.87 25.31
CA ASN A 131 37.69 -7.96 26.02
C ASN A 131 37.03 -9.34 25.82
N VAL A 132 36.12 -9.49 24.84
CA VAL A 132 35.66 -10.81 24.40
C VAL A 132 36.67 -11.34 23.39
N THR A 133 37.85 -11.72 23.88
CA THR A 133 38.75 -12.61 23.15
C THR A 133 38.07 -13.97 22.98
N ASP A 134 38.18 -14.48 21.76
CA ASP A 134 37.64 -15.71 21.19
C ASP A 134 38.22 -16.97 21.85
N GLU A 135 37.89 -17.22 23.12
CA GLU A 135 38.28 -18.46 23.80
C GLU A 135 37.25 -18.81 24.88
N GLU A 136 36.47 -19.88 24.63
CA GLU A 136 35.66 -20.73 25.54
C GLU A 136 34.35 -21.15 24.84
N GLU A 137 34.35 -22.32 24.18
CA GLU A 137 33.88 -23.60 24.72
C GLU A 137 32.35 -23.66 24.88
N TYR A 138 31.69 -24.42 23.99
CA TYR A 138 30.25 -24.68 23.98
C TYR A 138 29.87 -25.70 25.08
N PRO A 139 28.94 -25.38 25.99
CA PRO A 139 28.18 -26.37 26.71
C PRO A 139 26.78 -26.49 26.09
N PHE A 140 26.61 -27.56 25.33
CA PHE A 140 25.33 -28.24 25.13
C PHE A 140 24.68 -28.53 26.50
N LEU A 141 23.32 -28.57 26.55
CA LEU A 141 22.38 -28.99 27.64
C LEU A 141 21.44 -27.85 28.07
N GLU A 142 20.14 -28.00 28.32
CA GLU A 142 19.15 -29.04 28.08
C GLU A 142 17.77 -28.37 28.31
N ALA A 143 16.73 -28.86 27.63
CA ALA A 143 15.38 -28.37 27.78
C ALA A 143 14.85 -28.56 29.22
N ARG A 144 14.26 -27.51 29.81
CA ARG A 144 13.32 -27.68 30.92
C ARG A 144 12.12 -26.75 30.77
N ALA A 145 11.06 -27.33 30.21
CA ALA A 145 9.70 -26.85 30.38
C ALA A 145 9.35 -26.79 31.88
N VAL A 146 8.84 -25.66 32.35
CA VAL A 146 8.11 -25.59 33.62
C VAL A 146 6.75 -24.94 33.39
N LYS A 147 5.76 -25.82 33.58
CA LYS A 147 4.33 -25.67 33.71
C LYS A 147 3.88 -24.36 34.39
N GLY A 148 2.89 -23.74 33.75
CA GLY A 148 1.57 -23.43 34.28
C GLY A 148 1.50 -22.88 35.70
N ASN A 149 1.08 -21.61 35.82
CA ASN A 149 0.53 -21.11 37.06
C ASN A 149 -0.93 -20.66 36.89
N GLN A 150 -1.74 -21.36 37.67
CA GLN A 150 -3.15 -21.24 37.94
C GLN A 150 -3.44 -19.94 38.72
N TYR A 151 -4.73 -19.63 38.90
CA TYR A 151 -5.35 -18.60 39.78
C TYR A 151 -5.86 -17.30 39.14
N LEU A 152 -7.11 -17.35 38.67
CA LEU A 152 -8.15 -16.48 39.23
C LEU A 152 -9.51 -17.17 39.11
N GLN A 153 -10.09 -17.45 40.28
CA GLN A 153 -11.31 -18.22 40.50
C GLN A 153 -12.49 -17.26 40.76
N SER A 154 -13.69 -17.73 40.38
CA SER A 154 -15.02 -17.33 40.89
C SER A 154 -15.66 -16.04 40.37
N VAL A 155 -16.75 -16.18 39.59
CA VAL A 155 -18.13 -16.01 40.08
C VAL A 155 -19.05 -16.98 39.32
N VAL A 156 -19.75 -17.85 40.03
CA VAL A 156 -20.77 -18.77 39.51
C VAL A 156 -22.14 -18.08 39.60
N GLY A 157 -22.84 -17.97 38.46
CA GLY A 157 -24.27 -17.67 38.37
C GLY A 157 -24.91 -18.60 37.33
N PRO A 158 -26.23 -18.91 37.40
CA PRO A 158 -26.86 -19.95 36.59
C PRO A 158 -27.17 -19.55 35.13
N TYR A 159 -26.50 -18.54 34.59
CA TYR A 159 -26.67 -18.11 33.20
C TYR A 159 -25.31 -18.18 32.48
N PRO A 160 -25.20 -18.89 31.33
CA PRO A 160 -24.03 -18.79 30.49
C PRO A 160 -24.07 -17.39 29.85
N THR A 161 -23.51 -16.40 30.53
CA THR A 161 -23.16 -15.15 29.85
C THR A 161 -22.19 -15.54 28.74
N PRO A 162 -22.45 -15.20 27.46
CA PRO A 162 -21.43 -15.37 26.43
C PRO A 162 -20.19 -14.66 26.97
N ALA A 163 -19.10 -15.41 27.16
CA ALA A 163 -17.86 -14.85 27.63
C ALA A 163 -17.57 -13.65 26.73
N LEU A 164 -17.71 -12.44 27.26
CA LEU A 164 -17.37 -11.20 26.56
C LEU A 164 -15.95 -11.45 26.03
N PHE A 165 -15.84 -11.54 24.71
CA PHE A 165 -14.62 -11.97 24.04
C PHE A 165 -13.43 -11.24 24.64
N ARG A 166 -12.38 -11.97 24.99
CA ARG A 166 -11.17 -11.35 25.56
C ARG A 166 -10.67 -10.30 24.57
N ASN A 167 -10.39 -9.09 25.06
CA ASN A 167 -9.82 -8.04 24.24
C ASN A 167 -8.40 -8.46 23.81
N THR A 168 -8.23 -8.83 22.54
CA THR A 168 -6.94 -9.25 21.97
C THR A 168 -6.12 -8.08 21.44
N ASN A 169 -6.66 -6.85 21.45
CA ASN A 169 -6.03 -5.70 20.79
C ASN A 169 -4.58 -5.48 21.25
N VAL A 170 -4.28 -5.68 22.54
CA VAL A 170 -2.92 -5.55 23.07
C VAL A 170 -2.01 -6.69 22.59
N GLU A 171 -2.51 -7.92 22.56
CA GLU A 171 -1.78 -9.09 22.05
C GLU A 171 -1.53 -8.96 20.54
N ASP A 172 -2.52 -8.50 19.80
CA ASP A 172 -2.47 -8.29 18.34
C ASP A 172 -1.44 -7.23 17.97
N VAL A 173 -1.40 -6.10 18.69
CA VAL A 173 -0.40 -5.04 18.47
C VAL A 173 1.02 -5.53 18.78
N LEU A 174 1.20 -6.28 19.87
CA LEU A 174 2.50 -6.85 20.21
C LEU A 174 2.96 -7.90 19.20
N ASN A 175 2.05 -8.74 18.72
CA ASN A 175 2.32 -9.74 17.70
C ASN A 175 2.66 -9.09 16.35
N ALA A 176 1.92 -8.05 15.93
CA ALA A 176 2.21 -7.31 14.70
C ALA A 176 3.62 -6.69 14.73
N ARG A 177 3.99 -6.03 15.84
CA ARG A 177 5.32 -5.45 16.01
C ARG A 177 6.43 -6.50 16.05
N LYS A 178 6.14 -7.69 16.58
CA LYS A 178 7.09 -8.81 16.60
C LYS A 178 7.30 -9.37 15.18
N LEU A 179 6.22 -9.57 14.44
CA LEU A 179 6.27 -10.03 13.04
C LEU A 179 7.01 -9.04 12.15
N GLU A 180 6.78 -7.73 12.30
CA GLU A 180 7.52 -6.70 11.55
C GLU A 180 9.03 -6.79 11.81
N ARG A 181 9.44 -7.03 13.06
CA ARG A 181 10.86 -7.21 13.42
C ARG A 181 11.44 -8.49 12.82
N GLU A 182 10.67 -9.56 12.76
CA GLU A 182 11.09 -10.84 12.17
C GLU A 182 11.22 -10.71 10.64
N LEU A 183 10.25 -10.10 9.98
CA LEU A 183 10.30 -9.80 8.54
C LEU A 183 11.53 -8.98 8.17
N LEU A 184 11.84 -7.91 8.91
CA LEU A 184 13.05 -7.10 8.67
C LEU A 184 14.35 -7.90 8.81
N ARG A 185 14.39 -8.87 9.74
CA ARG A 185 15.55 -9.77 9.89
C ARG A 185 15.67 -10.73 8.71
N ASP A 186 14.56 -11.32 8.29
CA ASP A 186 14.51 -12.28 7.19
C ASP A 186 14.82 -11.60 5.86
N GLU A 187 14.30 -10.40 5.61
CA GLU A 187 14.63 -9.60 4.43
C GLU A 187 16.12 -9.25 4.35
N PHE A 188 16.73 -8.88 5.48
CA PHE A 188 18.16 -8.63 5.54
C PHE A 188 18.99 -9.89 5.25
N GLN A 189 18.61 -11.03 5.82
CA GLN A 189 19.27 -12.31 5.55
C GLN A 189 19.10 -12.73 4.08
N LYS A 190 17.88 -12.63 3.53
CA LYS A 190 17.59 -12.95 2.13
C LYS A 190 18.39 -12.07 1.18
N LYS A 191 18.51 -10.77 1.46
CA LYS A 191 19.36 -9.86 0.68
C LYS A 191 20.83 -10.27 0.73
N LYS A 192 21.34 -10.64 1.90
CA LYS A 192 22.71 -11.16 2.08
C LYS A 192 22.94 -12.46 1.30
N GLU A 193 21.96 -13.36 1.28
CA GLU A 193 22.02 -14.62 0.52
C GLU A 193 21.96 -14.38 -0.99
N GLN A 194 21.09 -13.49 -1.45
CA GLN A 194 21.03 -13.09 -2.87
C GLN A 194 22.36 -12.49 -3.34
N ASP A 195 22.96 -11.59 -2.56
CA ASP A 195 24.28 -11.02 -2.85
C ASP A 195 25.36 -12.11 -2.92
N LYS A 196 25.29 -13.12 -2.05
CA LYS A 196 26.22 -14.26 -2.07
C LYS A 196 26.03 -15.12 -3.32
N LEU A 197 24.80 -15.47 -3.67
CA LEU A 197 24.46 -16.26 -4.85
C LEU A 197 24.87 -15.55 -6.14
N GLN A 198 24.68 -14.22 -6.21
CA GLN A 198 25.10 -13.45 -7.37
C GLN A 198 26.62 -13.48 -7.55
N ARG A 199 27.40 -13.37 -6.46
CA ARG A 199 28.87 -13.49 -6.52
C ARG A 199 29.32 -14.89 -6.97
N GLU A 200 28.64 -15.94 -6.51
CA GLU A 200 28.95 -17.32 -6.92
C GLU A 200 28.61 -17.56 -8.39
N LYS A 201 27.44 -17.07 -8.85
CA LYS A 201 27.03 -17.11 -10.25
C LYS A 201 28.04 -16.42 -11.16
N ASP A 202 28.52 -15.23 -10.78
CA ASP A 202 29.54 -14.50 -11.55
C ASP A 202 30.89 -15.23 -11.58
N LYS A 203 31.28 -15.89 -10.48
CA LYS A 203 32.50 -16.72 -10.43
C LYS A 203 32.39 -17.93 -11.36
N LEU A 204 31.28 -18.65 -11.32
CA LEU A 204 31.03 -19.80 -12.20
C LEU A 204 30.98 -19.38 -13.66
N ALA A 205 30.29 -18.29 -14.00
CA ALA A 205 30.24 -17.78 -15.37
C ALA A 205 31.64 -17.43 -15.91
N LYS A 206 32.53 -16.86 -15.06
CA LYS A 206 33.93 -16.60 -15.43
C LYS A 206 34.72 -17.89 -15.65
N GLN A 207 34.53 -18.92 -14.82
CA GLN A 207 35.18 -20.22 -14.99
C GLN A 207 34.69 -20.93 -16.25
N GLU A 208 33.38 -20.93 -16.51
CA GLU A 208 32.78 -21.54 -17.69
C GLU A 208 33.27 -20.87 -18.99
N ARG A 209 33.41 -19.53 -19.01
CA ARG A 209 34.02 -18.81 -20.14
C ARG A 209 35.46 -19.26 -20.37
N LYS A 210 36.27 -19.34 -19.31
CA LYS A 210 37.67 -19.81 -19.39
C LYS A 210 37.75 -21.26 -19.89
N GLU A 211 36.86 -22.13 -19.46
CA GLU A 211 36.82 -23.52 -19.92
C GLU A 211 36.34 -23.67 -21.36
N LYS A 212 35.31 -22.91 -21.77
CA LYS A 212 34.86 -22.88 -23.16
C LYS A 212 35.97 -22.41 -24.10
N GLU A 213 36.74 -21.40 -23.68
CA GLU A 213 37.89 -20.91 -24.42
C GLU A 213 39.01 -21.96 -24.51
N LYS A 214 39.37 -22.61 -23.40
CA LYS A 214 40.34 -23.73 -23.38
C LYS A 214 39.91 -24.91 -24.25
N LYS A 215 38.63 -25.28 -24.23
CA LYS A 215 38.07 -26.34 -25.11
C LYS A 215 38.10 -25.94 -26.59
N ARG A 216 37.96 -24.64 -26.90
CA ARG A 216 38.03 -24.12 -28.27
C ARG A 216 39.46 -24.15 -28.81
N THR A 217 40.48 -23.83 -28.00
CA THR A 217 41.88 -23.85 -28.42
C THR A 217 42.45 -25.27 -28.53
N GLN A 218 42.08 -26.19 -27.62
CA GLN A 218 42.55 -27.58 -27.64
C GLN A 218 42.00 -28.40 -28.83
N LYS A 219 40.80 -28.08 -29.33
CA LYS A 219 40.26 -28.69 -30.56
C LYS A 219 40.98 -28.23 -31.84
N GLY A 220 41.70 -27.11 -31.80
CA GLY A 220 42.47 -26.59 -32.93
C GLY A 220 43.79 -27.33 -33.16
N GLU A 221 44.44 -27.78 -32.09
CA GLU A 221 45.73 -28.49 -32.17
C GLU A 221 45.57 -29.97 -32.58
N ARG A 222 44.49 -30.64 -32.17
CA ARG A 222 44.21 -32.04 -32.61
C ARG A 222 43.83 -32.18 -34.09
N LYS A 223 43.59 -31.06 -34.80
CA LYS A 223 43.16 -31.04 -36.20
C LYS A 223 44.27 -30.60 -37.17
N ARG A 224 45.46 -30.29 -36.67
CA ARG A 224 46.65 -30.02 -37.48
C ARG A 224 47.61 -31.19 -37.45
#